data_AF-A0A9P6KC05-F1
#
_entry.id   AF-A0A9P6KC05-F1
#
_cell.length_a   1.000
_cell.length_b   1.000
_cell.length_c   1.000
_cell.angle_alpha   90.00
_cell.angle_beta   90.00
_cell.angle_gamma   90.00
#
_symmetry.space_group_name_H-M   'P 1'
#
loop_
_entity.id
_entity.type
_entity.pdbx_description
1 polymer ?
#
loop_
_entity_poly.entity_id
_entity_poly.type
_entity_poly.pdbx_seq_one_letter_code
_entity_poly.pdbx_strand_id
1 'polypeptide(L)'
;MNEIKSAANSLVSSYLKDTPKSLKLIDSYMVYILLTGIIQFIYVCIAGTFPNNAFLAGFISTVASFILAANLRIQTNPKNASQFLTTSPE
;
A
#
# COMPACT_ATOMS: atom_id res chain seq x y z
N MET A 1 6.82 5.64 26.99
CA MET A 1 7.65 5.84 25.77
C MET A 1 8.50 4.61 25.45
N ASN A 2 9.20 4.01 26.42
CA ASN A 2 10.07 2.85 26.20
C ASN A 2 9.30 1.59 25.74
N GLU A 3 8.12 1.33 26.31
CA GLU A 3 7.24 0.23 25.88
C GLU A 3 6.81 0.33 24.41
N ILE A 4 6.47 1.54 23.95
CA ILE A 4 6.07 1.79 22.55
C ILE A 4 7.26 1.57 21.60
N LYS A 5 8.45 2.03 21.98
CA LYS A 5 9.67 1.78 21.19
C LYS A 5 10.00 0.30 21.09
N SER A 6 9.85 -0.44 22.19
CA SER A 6 10.07 -1.89 22.22
C SER A 6 9.07 -2.63 21.32
N ALA A 7 7.78 -2.30 21.44
CA ALA A 7 6.73 -2.85 20.60
C ALA A 7 6.97 -2.54 19.10
N ALA A 8 7.31 -1.30 18.76
CA ALA A 8 7.62 -0.90 17.40
C ALA A 8 8.82 -1.66 16.82
N ASN A 9 9.90 -1.82 17.58
CA ASN A 9 11.07 -2.59 17.15
C ASN A 9 10.75 -4.08 16.96
N SER A 10 9.92 -4.65 17.82
CA SER A 10 9.49 -6.05 17.70
C SER A 10 8.66 -6.26 16.44
N LEU A 11 7.73 -5.34 16.14
CA LEU A 11 6.91 -5.38 14.93
C LEU A 11 7.75 -5.26 13.65
N VAL A 12 8.68 -4.30 13.61
CA VAL A 12 9.58 -4.10 12.46
C VAL A 12 10.49 -5.31 12.26
N SER A 13 11.08 -5.84 13.33
CA SER A 13 11.97 -7.02 13.25
C SER A 13 11.23 -8.26 12.76
N SER A 14 10.02 -8.48 13.28
CA SER A 14 9.17 -9.61 12.86
C SER A 14 8.74 -9.46 11.41
N TYR A 15 8.32 -8.27 10.99
CA TYR A 15 7.94 -7.98 9.60
C TYR A 15 9.11 -8.23 8.63
N LEU A 16 10.33 -7.78 8.97
CA LEU A 16 11.50 -7.98 8.12
C LEU A 16 11.90 -9.45 8.01
N LYS A 17 11.68 -10.26 9.05
CA LYS A 17 12.06 -11.68 9.08
C LYS A 17 11.04 -12.57 8.37
N ASP A 18 9.75 -12.37 8.62
CA ASP A 18 8.68 -13.26 8.15
C ASP A 18 8.17 -12.92 6.73
N THR A 19 8.40 -11.69 6.25
CA THR A 19 7.82 -11.24 4.97
C THR A 19 8.75 -11.53 3.79
N PRO A 20 8.34 -12.33 2.78
CA PRO A 20 9.13 -12.59 1.58
C PRO A 20 9.38 -11.32 0.75
N LYS A 21 10.46 -11.32 -0.05
CA LYS A 21 10.91 -10.17 -0.84
C LYS A 21 9.83 -9.65 -1.81
N SER A 22 9.06 -10.54 -2.44
CA SER A 22 7.98 -10.17 -3.37
C SER A 22 6.87 -9.38 -2.67
N LEU A 23 6.48 -9.77 -1.45
CA LEU A 23 5.48 -9.03 -0.67
C LEU A 23 6.02 -7.67 -0.22
N LYS A 24 7.30 -7.56 0.14
CA LYS A 24 7.93 -6.28 0.46
C LYS A 24 7.94 -5.31 -0.72
N LEU A 25 8.07 -5.83 -1.95
CA LEU A 25 8.01 -5.01 -3.17
C LEU A 25 6.59 -4.45 -3.35
N ILE A 26 5.56 -5.26 -3.18
CA ILE A 26 4.17 -4.82 -3.22
C ILE A 26 3.90 -3.78 -2.12
N ASP A 27 4.36 -4.04 -0.90
CA ASP A 27 4.21 -3.09 0.22
C ASP A 27 4.92 -1.75 -0.08
N SER A 28 6.12 -1.77 -0.70
CA SER A 28 6.82 -0.56 -1.13
C SER A 28 6.06 0.22 -2.22
N TYR A 29 5.43 -0.49 -3.17
CA TYR A 29 4.57 0.12 -4.17
C TYR A 29 3.32 0.76 -3.56
N MET A 30 2.70 0.09 -2.57
CA MET A 30 1.56 0.64 -1.82
C MET A 30 1.93 1.93 -1.08
N VAL A 31 3.12 1.99 -0.46
CA VAL A 31 3.63 3.21 0.18
C VAL A 31 3.84 4.32 -0.85
N TYR A 32 4.43 4.03 -2.01
CA TYR A 32 4.63 5.00 -3.09
C TYR A 32 3.30 5.63 -3.56
N ILE A 33 2.28 4.80 -3.81
CA ILE A 33 0.97 5.31 -4.26
C ILE A 33 0.30 6.14 -3.17
N LEU A 34 0.37 5.69 -1.91
CA LEU A 34 -0.18 6.42 -0.78
C LEU A 34 0.44 7.82 -0.67
N LEU A 35 1.76 7.92 -0.77
CA LEU A 35 2.48 9.20 -0.77
C LEU A 35 2.06 10.06 -1.96
N THR A 36 1.89 9.46 -3.15
CA THR A 36 1.42 10.18 -4.34
C THR A 36 0.03 10.77 -4.13
N GLY A 37 -0.91 10.01 -3.56
CA GLY A 37 -2.26 10.49 -3.23
C GLY A 37 -2.25 11.62 -2.19
N ILE A 38 -1.37 11.52 -1.18
CA ILE A 38 -1.17 12.60 -0.18
C ILE A 38 -0.64 13.87 -0.86
N ILE A 39 0.36 13.76 -1.74
CA ILE A 39 0.93 14.90 -2.46
C ILE A 39 -0.14 15.55 -3.36
N GLN A 40 -0.93 14.76 -4.10
CA GLN A 40 -2.04 15.28 -4.90
C GLN A 40 -3.07 16.02 -4.06
N PHE A 41 -3.40 15.49 -2.88
CA PHE A 41 -4.33 16.13 -1.95
C PHE A 41 -3.79 17.46 -1.42
N ILE A 42 -2.52 17.47 -0.96
CA ILE A 42 -1.84 18.69 -0.49
C ILE A 42 -1.78 19.74 -1.60
N TYR A 43 -1.48 19.32 -2.84
CA TYR A 43 -1.45 20.22 -3.99
C TYR A 43 -2.79 20.92 -4.18
N VAL A 44 -3.92 20.20 -4.16
CA VAL A 44 -5.24 20.82 -4.30
C VAL A 44 -5.62 21.71 -3.13
N CYS A 45 -5.19 21.38 -1.91
CA CYS A 45 -5.40 22.26 -0.75
C CYS A 45 -4.68 23.61 -0.90
N ILE A 46 -3.51 23.65 -1.54
CA ILE A 46 -2.69 24.86 -1.66
C ILE A 46 -2.97 25.63 -2.95
N ALA A 47 -2.98 24.93 -4.10
CA ALA A 47 -3.12 25.52 -5.43
C ALA A 47 -4.59 25.75 -5.85
N GLY A 48 -5.54 25.15 -5.12
CA GLY A 48 -6.97 25.20 -5.42
C GLY A 48 -7.45 24.06 -6.31
N THR A 49 -8.75 24.06 -6.61
CA THR A 49 -9.48 22.94 -7.21
C THR A 49 -9.61 22.99 -8.73
N PHE A 50 -8.97 23.93 -9.43
CA PHE A 50 -9.06 24.01 -10.89
C PHE A 50 -7.80 23.42 -11.56
N PRO A 51 -7.91 22.42 -12.45
CA PRO A 51 -9.11 21.72 -12.92
C PRO A 51 -9.51 20.50 -12.07
N ASN A 52 -10.75 20.50 -11.54
CA ASN A 52 -11.21 19.51 -10.56
C ASN A 52 -11.27 18.08 -11.12
N ASN A 53 -11.66 17.94 -12.39
CA ASN A 53 -11.76 16.62 -13.03
C ASN A 53 -10.41 15.92 -13.17
N ALA A 54 -9.33 16.68 -13.41
CA ALA A 54 -7.99 16.12 -13.50
C ALA A 54 -7.48 15.66 -12.13
N PHE A 55 -7.74 16.45 -11.08
CA PHE A 55 -7.44 16.04 -9.71
C PHE A 55 -8.22 14.78 -9.33
N LEU A 56 -9.53 14.76 -9.56
CA LEU A 56 -10.36 13.62 -9.20
C LEU A 56 -9.92 12.36 -9.96
N ALA A 57 -9.63 12.46 -11.25
CA ALA A 57 -9.10 11.34 -12.03
C ALA A 57 -7.77 10.82 -11.48
N GLY A 58 -6.83 11.73 -11.16
CA GLY A 58 -5.54 11.37 -10.58
C GLY A 58 -5.68 10.74 -9.20
N PHE A 59 -6.46 11.35 -8.32
CA PHE A 59 -6.67 10.89 -6.95
C PHE A 59 -7.38 9.53 -6.91
N ILE A 60 -8.48 9.37 -7.64
CA ILE A 60 -9.20 8.09 -7.70
C ILE A 60 -8.34 7.01 -8.35
N SER A 61 -7.50 7.34 -9.32
CA SER A 61 -6.52 6.38 -9.88
C SER A 61 -5.55 5.88 -8.80
N THR A 62 -5.00 6.76 -7.94
CA THR A 62 -4.14 6.32 -6.84
C THR A 62 -4.88 5.42 -5.84
N VAL A 63 -6.13 5.74 -5.50
CA VAL A 63 -6.95 4.91 -4.60
C VAL A 63 -7.22 3.54 -5.23
N ALA A 64 -7.61 3.49 -6.51
CA ALA A 64 -7.88 2.24 -7.22
C ALA A 64 -6.62 1.36 -7.31
N SER A 65 -5.46 1.94 -7.65
CA SER A 65 -4.19 1.21 -7.69
C SER A 65 -3.77 0.69 -6.31
N PHE A 66 -4.03 1.44 -5.23
CA PHE A 66 -3.78 0.96 -3.86
C PHE A 66 -4.66 -0.24 -3.50
N ILE A 67 -5.96 -0.17 -3.81
CA ILE A 67 -6.89 -1.28 -3.58
C ILE A 67 -6.46 -2.51 -4.38
N LEU A 68 -6.06 -2.35 -5.64
CA LEU A 68 -5.57 -3.45 -6.47
C LEU A 68 -4.31 -4.07 -5.87
N ALA A 69 -3.34 -3.26 -5.44
CA ALA A 69 -2.12 -3.73 -4.79
C ALA A 69 -2.41 -4.47 -3.48
N ALA A 70 -3.37 -4.00 -2.68
CA ALA A 70 -3.79 -4.67 -1.45
C ALA A 70 -4.41 -6.05 -1.76
N ASN A 71 -5.25 -6.15 -2.79
CA ASN A 71 -5.82 -7.43 -3.23
C ASN A 71 -4.74 -8.38 -3.75
N LEU A 72 -3.77 -7.88 -4.52
CA LEU A 72 -2.63 -8.66 -4.98
C LEU A 72 -1.80 -9.18 -3.80
N ARG A 73 -1.53 -8.31 -2.81
CA ARG A 73 -0.80 -8.67 -1.58
C ARG A 73 -1.47 -9.78 -0.78
N ILE A 74 -2.81 -9.78 -0.72
CA ILE A 74 -3.60 -10.80 -0.04
C ILE A 74 -3.53 -12.14 -0.79
N GLN A 75 -3.68 -12.11 -2.12
CA GLN A 75 -3.67 -13.31 -2.96
C GLN A 75 -2.27 -13.94 -3.09
N THR A 76 -1.22 -13.11 -3.12
CA THR A 76 0.18 -13.57 -3.24
C THR A 76 0.80 -14.00 -1.91
N ASN A 77 0.11 -13.77 -0.78
CA ASN A 77 0.60 -14.21 0.51
C ASN A 77 0.47 -15.73 0.64
N PRO A 78 1.58 -16.48 0.81
CA PRO A 78 1.53 -17.95 0.90
C PRO A 78 0.70 -18.46 2.08
N LYS A 79 0.54 -17.65 3.15
CA LYS A 79 -0.33 -17.99 4.29
C LYS A 79 -1.82 -18.04 3.92
N ASN A 80 -2.20 -17.38 2.83
CA ASN A 80 -3.59 -17.28 2.37
C ASN A 80 -3.87 -18.22 1.18
N ALA A 81 -2.89 -19.00 0.74
CA ALA A 81 -3.02 -19.86 -0.45
C ALA A 81 -4.18 -20.86 -0.37
N SER A 82 -4.50 -21.36 0.83
CA SER A 82 -5.64 -22.28 1.03
C SER A 82 -7.01 -21.62 0.79
N GLN A 83 -7.10 -20.29 0.90
CA GLN A 83 -8.33 -19.54 0.63
C GLN A 83 -8.49 -19.20 -0.85
N PHE A 84 -7.43 -19.33 -1.65
CA PHE A 84 -7.42 -19.02 -3.08
C PHE A 84 -6.94 -20.23 -3.88
N LEU A 85 -7.85 -21.19 -4.10
CA LEU A 85 -7.59 -22.46 -4.79
C LEU A 85 -7.25 -22.30 -6.29
N THR A 86 -7.48 -21.12 -6.89
CA THR A 86 -7.43 -20.88 -8.34
C THR A 86 -6.56 -19.69 -8.73
N THR A 87 -5.57 -19.30 -7.93
CA THR A 87 -4.64 -18.22 -8.32
C THR A 87 -3.49 -18.84 -9.14
N SER A 88 -3.39 -18.49 -10.43
CA SER A 88 -2.30 -18.97 -11.29
C SER A 88 -0.94 -18.55 -10.71
N PRO A 89 0.13 -19.36 -10.79
CA PRO A 89 1.44 -19.08 -10.18
C PRO A 89 2.26 -17.97 -10.83
N GLU A 90 1.69 -17.25 -11.80
CA GLU A 90 2.37 -16.30 -12.69
C GLU A 90 2.45 -14.90 -12.09
#